data_AF-A0A4W5RYD6-F1
#
_entry.id   AF-A0A4W5RYD6-F1
#
_cell.length_a   1.000
_cell.length_b   1.000
_cell.length_c   1.000
_cell.angle_alpha   90.00
_cell.angle_beta   90.00
_cell.angle_gamma   90.00
#
_symmetry.space_group_name_H-M   'P 1'
#
loop_
_entity.id
_entity.type
_entity.pdbx_description
1 polymer ?
#
loop_
_entity_poly.entity_id
_entity_poly.type
_entity_poly.pdbx_seq_one_letter_code
_entity_poly.pdbx_strand_id
1 'polypeptide(L)'
;VIGSRELEGKAAKGGIGLGVTSEIYLLERVLRVVYQVGLCICLYDITKLEDSYIFPGDGASHTKVHFRYVVFHPFLDEILVGKIKYCSQEGVHVSLGFFDDIVIPPESLQQPAKFDEAEQVWVWEYETDEGAHDLYMDQGEDIRFRVTDEVFLDTSPTGPSAAATDTPGAPGAEEGGQKKEAPYTLLGTISEPGLGLLSWWNS
;
A
#
# COMPACT_ATOMS: atom_id res chain seq x y z
N VAL A 1 3.99 -13.80 -1.86
CA VAL A 1 3.73 -12.49 -1.22
C VAL A 1 4.97 -11.77 -0.66
N ILE A 2 5.62 -12.30 0.40
CA ILE A 2 6.70 -11.61 1.11
C ILE A 2 8.04 -12.27 0.75
N GLY A 3 8.97 -11.48 0.21
CA GLY A 3 10.27 -11.98 -0.26
C GLY A 3 11.41 -11.07 0.17
N SER A 4 12.61 -11.63 0.30
CA SER A 4 13.82 -10.84 0.51
C SER A 4 14.31 -10.26 -0.83
N ARG A 5 14.38 -8.94 -0.97
CA ARG A 5 15.01 -8.27 -2.12
C ARG A 5 16.34 -7.65 -1.72
N GLU A 6 17.36 -7.82 -2.57
CA GLU A 6 18.64 -7.17 -2.38
C GLU A 6 18.53 -5.69 -2.76
N LEU A 7 18.97 -4.82 -1.85
CA LEU A 7 18.94 -3.37 -1.99
C LEU A 7 20.31 -2.81 -1.65
N GLU A 8 20.65 -1.68 -2.28
CA GLU A 8 21.85 -0.91 -1.98
C GLU A 8 21.46 0.36 -1.21
N GLY A 9 22.16 0.66 -0.12
CA GLY A 9 21.93 1.87 0.67
C GLY A 9 23.21 2.50 1.22
N LYS A 10 23.08 3.75 1.68
CA LYS A 10 24.15 4.51 2.34
C LYS A 10 23.77 4.75 3.81
N ALA A 11 24.70 4.51 4.73
CA ALA A 11 24.56 4.85 6.15
C ALA A 11 25.60 5.94 6.52
N ALA A 12 25.26 6.90 7.38
CA ALA A 12 26.06 8.08 7.72
C ALA A 12 26.15 8.32 9.25
N LYS A 13 27.20 7.81 9.90
CA LYS A 13 27.31 7.85 11.36
C LYS A 13 27.84 9.19 11.90
N GLY A 14 27.05 9.88 12.72
CA GLY A 14 27.52 10.96 13.61
C GLY A 14 27.96 10.44 14.98
N GLY A 15 29.25 10.51 15.30
CA GLY A 15 29.77 10.34 16.67
C GLY A 15 30.02 8.90 17.15
N ILE A 16 31.15 8.74 17.83
CA ILE A 16 31.73 7.52 18.39
C ILE A 16 30.79 6.80 19.37
N GLY A 17 30.48 5.53 19.09
CA GLY A 17 30.04 4.59 20.14
C GLY A 17 28.60 4.10 20.14
N LEU A 18 27.95 3.83 19.00
CA LEU A 18 26.96 2.76 18.81
C LEU A 18 26.93 2.42 17.31
N GLY A 19 27.03 1.14 16.97
CA GLY A 19 27.42 0.65 15.63
C GLY A 19 26.43 1.03 14.53
N VAL A 20 26.84 0.78 13.29
CA VAL A 20 26.09 0.91 12.01
C VAL A 20 24.62 0.43 12.09
N THR A 21 24.30 -0.39 13.09
CA THR A 21 22.97 -0.69 13.57
C THR A 21 22.09 0.54 13.80
N SER A 22 22.47 1.60 14.50
CA SER A 22 21.48 2.63 14.94
C SER A 22 20.78 3.43 13.83
N GLU A 23 21.41 3.66 12.67
CA GLU A 23 20.76 4.34 11.53
C GLU A 23 20.01 3.39 10.60
N ILE A 24 20.50 2.16 10.44
CA ILE A 24 19.73 1.09 9.80
C ILE A 24 18.49 0.77 10.67
N TYR A 25 18.59 0.90 11.99
CA TYR A 25 17.47 0.78 12.94
C TYR A 25 16.51 1.99 12.89
N LEU A 26 16.92 3.15 12.36
CA LEU A 26 15.99 4.24 12.04
C LEU A 26 15.19 3.94 10.76
N LEU A 27 15.77 3.15 9.82
CA LEU A 27 15.03 2.55 8.71
C LEU A 27 14.12 1.39 9.15
N GLU A 28 14.45 0.65 10.23
CA GLU A 28 13.63 -0.45 10.78
C GLU A 28 12.20 -0.04 11.20
N ARG A 29 11.91 1.26 11.36
CA ARG A 29 10.58 1.71 11.75
C ARG A 29 9.66 2.11 10.60
N VAL A 30 10.11 2.03 9.36
CA VAL A 30 9.34 2.65 8.27
C VAL A 30 8.82 1.59 7.32
N LEU A 31 7.51 1.35 7.41
CA LEU A 31 6.67 0.85 6.32
C LEU A 31 6.77 1.85 5.16
N ARG A 32 7.88 1.77 4.42
CA ARG A 32 8.17 2.67 3.31
C ARG A 32 7.90 1.94 2.01
N VAL A 33 7.09 2.57 1.17
CA VAL A 33 6.96 2.15 -0.22
C VAL A 33 8.21 2.57 -0.98
N VAL A 34 8.85 1.61 -1.64
CA VAL A 34 9.91 1.86 -2.60
C VAL A 34 9.32 1.64 -4.00
N TYR A 35 9.44 2.67 -4.84
CA TYR A 35 8.90 2.67 -6.20
C TYR A 35 9.39 1.45 -7.00
N GLN A 36 8.48 0.72 -7.66
CA GLN A 36 8.77 -0.51 -8.44
C GLN A 36 9.33 -1.69 -7.61
N VAL A 37 9.32 -1.59 -6.29
CA VAL A 37 9.84 -2.64 -5.38
C VAL A 37 8.75 -3.16 -4.46
N GLY A 38 7.91 -2.28 -3.90
CA GLY A 38 6.82 -2.63 -2.98
C GLY A 38 6.99 -2.04 -1.59
N LEU A 39 6.24 -2.58 -0.62
CA LEU A 39 6.25 -2.14 0.77
C LEU A 39 7.37 -2.83 1.56
N CYS A 40 8.34 -2.06 2.02
CA CYS A 40 9.42 -2.55 2.86
C CYS A 40 8.92 -2.78 4.29
N ILE A 41 9.05 -4.01 4.81
CA ILE A 41 8.59 -4.40 6.15
C ILE A 41 9.73 -4.29 7.16
N CYS A 42 10.76 -5.14 7.02
CA CYS A 42 11.90 -5.18 7.93
C CYS A 42 13.20 -5.63 7.23
N LEU A 43 14.34 -5.30 7.82
CA LEU A 43 15.65 -5.77 7.37
C LEU A 43 15.73 -7.29 7.53
N TYR A 44 16.14 -7.99 6.47
CA TYR A 44 16.38 -9.43 6.52
C TYR A 44 17.81 -9.71 7.04
N ASP A 45 18.82 -9.27 6.30
CA ASP A 45 20.22 -9.34 6.70
C ASP A 45 21.11 -8.35 5.93
N ILE A 46 22.33 -8.16 6.40
CA ILE A 46 23.37 -7.40 5.73
C ILE A 46 24.32 -8.38 5.05
N THR A 47 24.44 -8.31 3.73
CA THR A 47 25.26 -9.24 2.93
C THR A 47 26.70 -8.76 2.80
N LYS A 48 26.92 -7.45 2.70
CA LYS A 48 28.25 -6.87 2.55
C LYS A 48 28.31 -5.45 3.12
N LEU A 49 29.41 -5.15 3.78
CA LEU A 49 29.74 -3.80 4.26
C LEU A 49 31.03 -3.36 3.55
N GLU A 50 30.98 -2.23 2.84
CA GLU A 50 32.14 -1.67 2.14
C GLU A 50 32.93 -0.72 3.03
N ASP A 51 34.03 -0.18 2.52
CA ASP A 51 34.86 0.75 3.27
C ASP A 51 34.10 2.03 3.62
N SER A 52 34.36 2.55 4.82
CA SER A 52 33.77 3.78 5.30
C SER A 52 34.62 4.99 4.90
N TYR A 53 33.98 6.03 4.35
CA TYR A 53 34.61 7.27 3.92
C TYR A 53 34.11 8.46 4.74
N ILE A 54 35.00 9.41 5.03
CA ILE A 54 34.63 10.69 5.66
C ILE A 54 34.79 11.76 4.59
N PHE A 55 33.72 12.52 4.32
CA PHE A 55 33.77 13.59 3.33
C PHE A 55 34.33 14.88 3.95
N PRO A 56 35.19 15.64 3.24
CA PRO A 56 35.67 16.92 3.75
C PRO A 56 34.51 17.88 4.04
N GLY A 57 34.41 18.37 5.28
CA GLY A 57 33.33 19.25 5.74
C GLY A 57 32.14 18.53 6.38
N ASP A 58 32.10 17.20 6.32
CA ASP A 58 31.12 16.35 7.01
C ASP A 58 31.87 15.40 7.95
N GLY A 59 31.70 15.59 9.27
CA GLY A 59 32.36 14.76 10.29
C GLY A 59 31.78 13.35 10.40
N ALA A 60 30.77 13.01 9.60
CA ALA A 60 30.15 11.69 9.60
C ALA A 60 30.93 10.66 8.78
N SER A 61 30.84 9.41 9.21
CA SER A 61 31.40 8.27 8.47
C SER A 61 30.34 7.65 7.58
N HIS A 62 30.57 7.67 6.26
CA HIS A 62 29.67 7.17 5.23
C HIS A 62 30.10 5.80 4.78
N THR A 63 29.22 4.81 4.94
CA THR A 63 29.50 3.41 4.57
C THR A 63 28.47 2.93 3.58
N LYS A 64 28.93 2.34 2.47
CA LYS A 64 28.06 1.66 1.52
C LYS A 64 27.77 0.24 2.04
N VAL A 65 26.49 -0.11 2.10
CA VAL A 65 26.02 -1.38 2.66
C VAL A 65 25.12 -2.06 1.64
N HIS A 66 25.37 -3.35 1.42
CA HIS A 66 24.51 -4.25 0.67
C HIS A 66 23.74 -5.08 1.68
N PHE A 67 22.42 -5.12 1.51
CA PHE A 67 21.54 -5.79 2.45
C PHE A 67 20.32 -6.36 1.71
N ARG A 68 19.66 -7.31 2.35
CA ARG A 68 18.36 -7.80 1.90
C ARG A 68 17.28 -7.29 2.82
N TYR A 69 16.17 -6.90 2.23
CA TYR A 69 15.00 -6.40 2.96
C TYR A 69 13.80 -7.29 2.67
N VAL A 70 12.97 -7.52 3.68
CA VAL A 70 11.70 -8.21 3.56
C VAL A 70 10.69 -7.24 2.95
N VAL A 71 10.23 -7.52 1.74
CA VAL A 71 9.32 -6.65 0.98
C VAL A 71 8.01 -7.39 0.71
N PHE A 72 6.90 -6.70 0.98
CA PHE A 72 5.57 -7.09 0.52
C PHE A 72 5.35 -6.52 -0.88
N HIS A 73 5.28 -7.43 -1.85
CA HIS A 73 5.03 -7.14 -3.24
C HIS A 73 4.33 -8.38 -3.84
N PRO A 74 3.00 -8.46 -3.70
CA PRO A 74 2.26 -9.58 -4.24
C PRO A 74 2.39 -9.64 -5.75
N PHE A 75 2.29 -10.85 -6.31
CA PHE A 75 2.30 -11.01 -7.76
C PHE A 75 0.88 -10.87 -8.34
N LEU A 76 0.78 -10.49 -9.61
CA LEU A 76 -0.49 -10.50 -10.32
C LEU A 76 -1.07 -11.92 -10.34
N ASP A 77 -2.38 -12.04 -10.15
CA ASP A 77 -3.12 -13.27 -9.95
C ASP A 77 -2.88 -14.00 -8.61
N GLU A 78 -2.14 -13.40 -7.66
CA GLU A 78 -2.02 -13.94 -6.30
C GLU A 78 -3.35 -13.82 -5.56
N ILE A 79 -3.76 -14.90 -4.88
CA ILE A 79 -4.97 -14.91 -4.03
C ILE A 79 -4.56 -14.58 -2.61
N LEU A 80 -5.16 -13.53 -2.05
CA LEU A 80 -4.93 -13.06 -0.69
C LEU A 80 -6.24 -13.08 0.10
N VAL A 81 -6.11 -13.11 1.43
CA VAL A 81 -7.23 -12.99 2.35
C VAL A 81 -6.96 -11.77 3.23
N GLY A 82 -7.92 -10.84 3.25
CA GLY A 82 -7.88 -9.64 4.07
C GLY A 82 -9.23 -9.39 4.74
N LYS A 83 -9.33 -8.28 5.45
CA LYS A 83 -10.58 -7.84 6.10
C LYS A 83 -11.14 -6.62 5.38
N ILE A 84 -12.45 -6.58 5.21
CA ILE A 84 -13.12 -5.40 4.66
C ILE A 84 -12.95 -4.24 5.66
N LYS A 85 -12.27 -3.18 5.23
CA LYS A 85 -12.04 -1.99 6.06
C LYS A 85 -13.25 -1.06 6.00
N TYR A 86 -13.79 -0.84 4.82
CA TYR A 86 -15.07 -0.16 4.56
C TYR A 86 -15.44 -0.35 3.08
N CYS A 87 -16.68 -0.01 2.74
CA CYS A 87 -17.16 0.02 1.37
C CYS A 87 -17.45 1.47 0.96
N SER A 88 -17.24 1.80 -0.31
CA SER A 88 -17.60 3.09 -0.89
C SER A 88 -18.09 2.89 -2.33
N GLN A 89 -18.58 3.96 -2.96
CA GLN A 89 -18.95 3.93 -4.38
C GLN A 89 -17.76 3.57 -5.30
N GLU A 90 -16.52 3.83 -4.87
CA GLU A 90 -15.31 3.46 -5.62
C GLU A 90 -15.02 1.95 -5.54
N GLY A 91 -15.63 1.23 -4.60
CA GLY A 91 -15.46 -0.21 -4.43
C GLY A 91 -15.34 -0.66 -2.97
N VAL A 92 -14.85 -1.88 -2.78
CA VAL A 92 -14.60 -2.47 -1.45
C VAL A 92 -13.14 -2.23 -1.08
N HIS A 93 -12.91 -1.57 0.06
CA HIS A 93 -11.56 -1.31 0.58
C HIS A 93 -11.16 -2.41 1.56
N VAL A 94 -10.00 -3.01 1.34
CA VAL A 94 -9.54 -4.19 2.08
C VAL A 94 -8.25 -3.88 2.82
N SER A 95 -8.11 -4.41 4.03
CA SER A 95 -6.90 -4.34 4.84
C SER A 95 -6.31 -5.73 5.08
N LEU A 96 -4.99 -5.86 4.95
CA LEU A 96 -4.21 -7.02 5.39
C LEU A 96 -3.65 -6.83 6.81
N GLY A 97 -4.05 -5.76 7.51
CA GLY A 97 -3.58 -5.38 8.84
C GLY A 97 -2.31 -4.52 8.83
N PHE A 98 -1.33 -4.82 7.98
CA PHE A 98 -0.12 -3.99 7.80
C PHE A 98 -0.13 -3.16 6.51
N PHE A 99 -1.08 -3.41 5.62
CA PHE A 99 -1.26 -2.71 4.35
C PHE A 99 -2.76 -2.53 4.09
N ASP A 100 -3.16 -1.28 3.81
CA ASP A 100 -4.57 -0.87 3.75
C ASP A 100 -4.98 -0.31 2.38
N ASP A 101 -4.03 -0.05 1.49
CA ASP A 101 -4.27 0.56 0.18
C ASP A 101 -4.65 -0.52 -0.87
N ILE A 102 -5.70 -1.29 -0.59
CA ILE A 102 -6.25 -2.33 -1.47
C ILE A 102 -7.69 -1.99 -1.81
N VAL A 103 -8.00 -1.94 -3.10
CA VAL A 103 -9.35 -1.62 -3.59
C VAL A 103 -9.83 -2.69 -4.56
N ILE A 104 -11.05 -3.18 -4.35
CA ILE A 104 -11.75 -4.03 -5.31
C ILE A 104 -12.82 -3.16 -5.97
N PRO A 105 -12.62 -2.73 -7.23
CA PRO A 105 -13.53 -1.82 -7.88
C PRO A 105 -14.85 -2.52 -8.25
N PRO A 106 -15.96 -1.78 -8.42
CA PRO A 106 -17.30 -2.33 -8.60
C PRO A 106 -17.43 -3.24 -9.83
N GLU A 107 -16.73 -2.93 -10.92
CA GLU A 107 -16.66 -3.75 -12.13
C GLU A 107 -16.02 -5.12 -11.90
N SER A 108 -15.26 -5.27 -10.80
CA SER A 108 -14.57 -6.51 -10.42
C SER A 108 -15.26 -7.24 -9.26
N LEU A 109 -16.46 -6.79 -8.85
CA LEU A 109 -17.33 -7.49 -7.91
C LEU A 109 -18.15 -8.58 -8.62
N GLN A 110 -18.74 -9.48 -7.82
CA GLN A 110 -19.64 -10.51 -8.32
C GLN A 110 -20.93 -9.89 -8.84
N GLN A 111 -21.32 -10.25 -10.05
CA GLN A 111 -22.50 -9.69 -10.70
C GLN A 111 -23.70 -10.61 -10.53
N PRO A 112 -24.92 -10.07 -10.31
CA PRO A 112 -25.24 -8.64 -10.16
C PRO A 112 -24.87 -8.08 -8.77
N ALA A 113 -24.12 -6.96 -8.72
CA ALA A 113 -23.80 -6.23 -7.50
C ALA A 113 -24.47 -4.86 -7.46
N LYS A 114 -24.90 -4.45 -6.25
CA LYS A 114 -25.54 -3.16 -5.98
C LYS A 114 -24.89 -2.50 -4.77
N PHE A 115 -24.67 -1.19 -4.85
CA PHE A 115 -24.23 -0.40 -3.69
C PHE A 115 -25.45 0.18 -2.97
N ASP A 116 -25.52 -0.05 -1.67
CA ASP A 116 -26.47 0.64 -0.79
C ASP A 116 -25.81 1.88 -0.19
N GLU A 117 -26.23 3.07 -0.62
CA GLU A 117 -25.68 4.33 -0.11
C GLU A 117 -26.08 4.64 1.33
N ALA A 118 -27.23 4.14 1.81
CA ALA A 118 -27.70 4.39 3.16
C ALA A 118 -26.89 3.59 4.18
N GLU A 119 -26.57 2.34 3.84
CA GLU A 119 -25.80 1.44 4.69
C GLU A 119 -24.29 1.46 4.39
N GLN A 120 -23.87 2.07 3.26
CA GLN A 120 -22.49 2.07 2.78
C GLN A 120 -21.92 0.65 2.64
N VAL A 121 -22.70 -0.24 2.04
CA VAL A 121 -22.35 -1.66 1.83
C VAL A 121 -22.57 -2.06 0.37
N TRP A 122 -21.74 -2.99 -0.10
CA TRP A 122 -21.97 -3.66 -1.38
C TRP A 122 -22.77 -4.94 -1.14
N VAL A 123 -23.77 -5.17 -1.98
CA VAL A 123 -24.67 -6.33 -1.93
C VAL A 123 -24.52 -7.09 -3.23
N TRP A 124 -24.28 -8.40 -3.13
CA TRP A 124 -24.33 -9.31 -4.26
C TRP A 124 -25.68 -10.03 -4.25
N GLU A 125 -26.47 -9.86 -5.32
CA GLU A 125 -27.76 -10.52 -5.48
C GLU A 125 -27.53 -11.89 -6.14
N TYR A 126 -27.52 -12.95 -5.33
CA TYR A 126 -27.30 -14.32 -5.81
C TYR A 126 -28.62 -14.97 -6.21
N GLU A 127 -28.81 -15.18 -7.52
CA GLU A 127 -30.00 -15.85 -8.05
C GLU A 127 -29.91 -17.38 -7.90
N THR A 128 -30.92 -17.97 -7.26
CA THR A 128 -31.12 -19.42 -7.16
C THR A 128 -32.49 -19.83 -7.70
N ASP A 129 -32.72 -21.13 -7.88
CA ASP A 129 -34.01 -21.67 -8.29
C ASP A 129 -35.15 -21.35 -7.29
N GLU A 130 -34.80 -20.99 -6.05
CA GLU A 130 -35.74 -20.65 -4.96
C GLU A 130 -35.97 -19.13 -4.80
N GLY A 131 -35.21 -18.31 -5.53
CA GLY A 131 -35.29 -16.84 -5.49
C GLY A 131 -33.92 -16.16 -5.48
N ALA A 132 -33.94 -14.83 -5.41
CA ALA A 132 -32.74 -14.01 -5.23
C ALA A 132 -32.39 -13.88 -3.74
N HIS A 133 -31.13 -14.11 -3.39
CA HIS A 133 -30.58 -13.96 -2.05
C HIS A 133 -29.57 -12.82 -2.01
N ASP A 134 -29.79 -11.87 -1.11
CA ASP A 134 -28.92 -10.72 -0.93
C ASP A 134 -27.76 -11.08 0.01
N LEU A 135 -26.54 -11.04 -0.52
CA LEU A 135 -25.31 -11.31 0.23
C LEU A 135 -24.56 -10.00 0.45
N TYR A 136 -24.61 -9.53 1.69
CA TYR A 136 -23.99 -8.27 2.12
C TYR A 136 -22.49 -8.44 2.34
N MET A 137 -21.72 -7.42 1.97
CA MET A 137 -20.28 -7.33 2.23
C MET A 137 -20.04 -6.42 3.44
N ASP A 138 -20.09 -6.99 4.63
CA ASP A 138 -20.01 -6.24 5.89
C ASP A 138 -18.58 -5.86 6.27
N GLN A 139 -18.46 -4.73 6.97
CA GLN A 139 -17.17 -4.28 7.50
C GLN A 139 -16.60 -5.29 8.51
N GLY A 140 -15.30 -5.59 8.38
CA GLY A 140 -14.55 -6.45 9.27
C GLY A 140 -14.59 -7.94 8.90
N GLU A 141 -15.40 -8.33 7.93
CA GLU A 141 -15.46 -9.70 7.43
C GLU A 141 -14.22 -10.07 6.61
N ASP A 142 -13.85 -11.35 6.69
CA ASP A 142 -12.74 -11.90 5.92
C ASP A 142 -13.17 -12.11 4.47
N ILE A 143 -12.46 -11.44 3.56
CA ILE A 143 -12.67 -11.49 2.11
C ILE A 143 -11.45 -12.10 1.43
N ARG A 144 -11.68 -13.07 0.56
CA ARG A 144 -10.69 -13.66 -0.33
C ARG A 144 -10.78 -12.98 -1.68
N PHE A 145 -9.69 -12.37 -2.12
CA PHE A 145 -9.63 -11.67 -3.40
C PHE A 145 -8.37 -12.07 -4.16
N ARG A 146 -8.41 -11.90 -5.48
CA ARG A 146 -7.24 -12.06 -6.34
C ARG A 146 -6.70 -10.69 -6.71
N VAL A 147 -5.39 -10.50 -6.64
CA VAL A 147 -4.71 -9.28 -7.10
C VAL A 147 -4.72 -9.28 -8.63
N THR A 148 -5.28 -8.25 -9.25
CA THR A 148 -5.36 -8.13 -10.72
C THR A 148 -4.40 -7.09 -11.27
N ASP A 149 -4.12 -6.05 -10.51
CA ASP A 149 -3.23 -4.98 -10.92
C ASP A 149 -2.55 -4.31 -9.72
N GLU A 150 -1.45 -3.60 -9.99
CA GLU A 150 -0.74 -2.80 -9.00
C GLU A 150 -0.37 -1.42 -9.57
N VAL A 151 -0.55 -0.39 -8.75
CA VAL A 151 -0.31 0.99 -9.14
C VAL A 151 0.74 1.59 -8.21
N PHE A 152 1.87 2.00 -8.78
CA PHE A 152 2.89 2.79 -8.10
C PHE A 152 2.79 4.25 -8.52
N LEU A 153 2.61 5.13 -7.54
CA LEU A 153 2.66 6.57 -7.75
C LEU A 153 3.99 7.13 -7.28
N ASP A 154 4.66 7.89 -8.15
CA ASP A 154 5.87 8.61 -7.77
C ASP A 154 5.48 9.85 -6.97
N THR A 155 5.66 9.78 -5.64
CA THR A 155 5.40 10.90 -4.73
C THR A 155 6.63 11.80 -4.56
N SER A 156 7.57 11.80 -5.51
CA SER A 156 8.67 12.76 -5.49
C SER A 156 8.10 14.19 -5.52
N PRO A 157 8.59 15.12 -4.66
CA PRO A 157 8.06 16.47 -4.62
C PRO A 157 8.35 17.14 -5.96
N THR A 158 7.31 17.37 -6.76
CA THR A 158 7.37 18.18 -7.96
C THR A 158 7.90 19.55 -7.55
N GLY A 159 9.03 19.97 -8.12
CA GLY A 159 9.81 21.12 -7.67
C GLY A 159 9.02 22.43 -7.58
N PRO A 160 9.56 23.46 -6.90
CA PRO A 160 8.83 24.71 -6.69
C PRO A 160 8.51 25.33 -8.06
N SER A 161 7.22 25.41 -8.41
CA SER A 161 6.79 26.14 -9.58
C SER A 161 7.19 27.60 -9.41
N ALA A 162 8.19 28.04 -10.16
CA ALA A 162 8.64 29.42 -10.19
C ALA A 162 7.50 30.33 -10.68
N ALA A 163 7.20 31.35 -9.87
CA ALA A 163 6.63 32.65 -10.23
C ALA A 163 5.57 32.69 -11.35
N ALA A 164 4.29 32.69 -10.96
CA ALA A 164 3.28 33.49 -11.64
C ALA A 164 2.96 34.72 -10.77
N THR A 165 3.63 35.82 -11.10
CA THR A 165 3.23 37.23 -10.94
C THR A 165 2.19 37.60 -9.88
N ASP A 166 2.64 38.41 -8.92
CA ASP A 166 1.85 39.32 -8.09
C ASP A 166 0.69 39.97 -8.89
N THR A 167 -0.54 39.61 -8.54
CA THR A 167 -1.70 40.48 -8.75
C THR A 167 -2.48 40.53 -7.43
N PRO A 168 -2.47 41.64 -6.68
CA PRO A 168 -3.22 41.73 -5.42
C PRO A 168 -4.69 42.07 -5.72
N GLY A 169 -5.58 41.10 -5.56
CA GLY A 169 -7.01 41.34 -5.74
C GLY A 169 -7.93 40.14 -5.42
N ALA A 170 -8.56 40.23 -4.25
CA ALA A 170 -9.76 39.50 -3.77
C ALA A 170 -9.56 38.16 -3.01
N PRO A 171 -10.21 38.00 -1.82
CA PRO A 171 -10.05 36.86 -0.92
C PRO A 171 -11.08 35.75 -1.20
N GLY A 172 -10.68 34.50 -0.95
CA GLY A 172 -11.58 33.35 -0.87
C GLY A 172 -11.30 32.28 -1.92
N ALA A 173 -10.38 31.37 -1.60
CA ALA A 173 -10.38 30.02 -2.13
C ALA A 173 -9.79 29.12 -1.05
N GLU A 174 -10.61 28.18 -0.62
CA GLU A 174 -10.46 27.31 0.53
C GLU A 174 -9.28 26.35 0.34
N GLU A 175 -8.66 25.97 1.46
CA GLU A 175 -7.72 24.86 1.55
C GLU A 175 -8.42 23.56 1.11
N GLY A 176 -8.41 23.29 -0.19
CA GLY A 176 -8.76 21.99 -0.75
C GLY A 176 -7.66 21.00 -0.38
N GLY A 177 -7.89 20.22 0.67
CA GLY A 177 -7.03 19.12 1.06
C GLY A 177 -6.74 18.22 -0.13
N GLN A 178 -5.51 18.27 -0.64
CA GLN A 178 -5.02 17.31 -1.61
C GLN A 178 -5.15 15.93 -0.96
N LYS A 179 -6.10 15.10 -1.42
CA LYS A 179 -6.09 13.67 -1.15
C LYS A 179 -4.72 13.17 -1.58
N LYS A 180 -3.86 12.91 -0.61
CA LYS A 180 -2.51 12.42 -0.81
C LYS A 180 -2.68 11.01 -1.37
N GLU A 181 -2.58 10.85 -2.69
CA GLU A 181 -2.73 9.55 -3.32
C GLU A 181 -1.68 8.58 -2.74
N ALA A 182 -2.11 7.36 -2.44
CA ALA A 182 -1.23 6.37 -1.82
C ALA A 182 -0.10 6.01 -2.80
N PRO A 183 1.17 5.96 -2.37
CA PRO A 183 2.30 5.69 -3.26
C PRO A 183 2.29 4.26 -3.83
N TYR A 184 1.54 3.35 -3.21
CA TYR A 184 1.33 1.99 -3.69
C TYR A 184 -0.10 1.56 -3.40
N THR A 185 -0.84 1.24 -4.46
CA THR A 185 -2.22 0.76 -4.38
C THR A 185 -2.33 -0.57 -5.10
N LEU A 186 -3.03 -1.53 -4.50
CA LEU A 186 -3.34 -2.81 -5.13
C LEU A 186 -4.80 -2.83 -5.59
N LEU A 187 -5.03 -3.33 -6.79
CA LEU A 187 -6.36 -3.60 -7.31
C LEU A 187 -6.65 -5.10 -7.24
N GLY A 188 -7.85 -5.44 -6.77
CA GLY A 188 -8.30 -6.80 -6.61
C GLY A 188 -9.56 -7.13 -7.39
N THR A 189 -9.87 -8.42 -7.51
CA THR A 189 -11.14 -8.93 -8.04
C THR A 189 -11.70 -10.05 -7.17
N ILE A 190 -13.02 -10.16 -7.15
CA ILE A 190 -13.76 -11.26 -6.53
C ILE A 190 -14.81 -11.88 -7.47
N SER A 191 -14.80 -11.52 -8.76
CA SER A 191 -15.81 -11.94 -9.73
C SER A 191 -15.83 -13.45 -10.00
N GLU A 192 -14.78 -14.17 -9.63
CA GLU A 192 -14.66 -15.61 -9.87
C GLU A 192 -15.26 -16.46 -8.73
N PRO A 193 -15.80 -17.64 -9.05
CA PRO A 193 -16.27 -18.59 -8.04
C PRO A 193 -15.17 -18.96 -7.04
N GLY A 194 -15.52 -19.00 -5.75
CA GLY A 194 -14.58 -19.30 -4.66
C GLY A 194 -13.83 -18.08 -4.11
N LEU A 195 -14.03 -16.88 -4.69
CA LEU A 195 -13.60 -15.59 -4.17
C LEU A 195 -14.78 -14.84 -3.53
N GLY A 196 -14.51 -13.74 -2.82
CA GLY A 196 -15.49 -13.03 -2.00
C GLY A 196 -15.37 -13.41 -0.53
N LEU A 197 -16.42 -13.21 0.24
CA LEU A 197 -16.38 -13.46 1.69
C LEU A 197 -16.18 -14.95 1.97
N LEU A 198 -15.36 -15.27 2.97
CA LEU A 198 -15.12 -16.67 3.35
C LEU A 198 -16.41 -17.35 3.85
N SER A 199 -17.35 -16.58 4.43
CA SER A 199 -18.65 -17.04 4.89
C SER A 199 -19.54 -17.56 3.75
N TRP A 200 -19.34 -17.11 2.51
CA TRP A 200 -20.15 -17.56 1.37
C TRP A 200 -19.82 -18.98 0.91
N TRP A 201 -18.62 -19.47 1.21
CA TRP A 201 -18.09 -20.73 0.67
C TRP A 201 -17.89 -21.83 1.71
N ASN A 202 -17.91 -21.49 3.00
CA ASN A 202 -17.81 -22.47 4.06
C ASN A 202 -19.19 -23.08 4.33
N SER A 203 -19.47 -24.20 3.67
CA SER A 203 -20.62 -25.07 3.96
C SER A 203 -20.22 -26.33 4.74
#